data_AF-A0A842QSE7-F1
#
_entry.id   AF-A0A842QSE7-F1
#
_cell.length_a   1.000
_cell.length_b   1.000
_cell.length_c   1.000
_cell.angle_alpha   90.00
_cell.angle_beta   90.00
_cell.angle_gamma   90.00
#
_symmetry.space_group_name_H-M   'P 1'
#
loop_
_entity.id
_entity.type
_entity.pdbx_description
1 polymer ?
#
loop_
_entity_poly.entity_id
_entity_poly.type
_entity_poly.pdbx_seq_one_letter_code
_entity_poly.pdbx_strand_id
1 'polypeptide(L)'
;MTLEDLEEILPKKKRIFLMVSNILVAGTIVLDLFFITNIISFPLETFTLYNLIILGIALYGYRIKKQVNKELRERKKEETKATTD
;
A
#
# COMPACT_ATOMS: atom_id res chain seq x y z
N MET A 1 22.62 -0.82 4.23
CA MET A 1 21.23 -1.32 4.22
C MET A 1 21.19 -2.52 3.27
N THR A 2 21.43 -3.71 3.81
CA THR A 2 21.44 -4.95 3.01
C THR A 2 19.99 -5.42 2.79
N LEU A 3 19.76 -6.23 1.76
CA LEU A 3 18.44 -6.78 1.44
C LEU A 3 17.86 -7.65 2.57
N GLU A 4 18.74 -8.15 3.45
CA GLU A 4 18.41 -8.96 4.63
C GLU A 4 17.71 -8.16 5.73
N ASP A 5 18.15 -6.92 6.03
CA ASP A 5 17.46 -6.04 6.99
C ASP A 5 16.03 -5.70 6.52
N LEU A 6 15.86 -5.54 5.20
CA LEU A 6 14.56 -5.21 4.61
C LEU A 6 13.61 -6.43 4.57
N GLU A 7 14.15 -7.64 4.45
CA GLU A 7 13.41 -8.89 4.56
C GLU A 7 12.99 -9.21 6.00
N GLU A 8 13.82 -8.84 6.97
CA GLU A 8 13.51 -9.00 8.40
C GLU A 8 12.40 -8.03 8.85
N ILE A 9 12.44 -6.78 8.37
CA ILE A 9 11.44 -5.75 8.70
C ILE A 9 10.12 -5.95 7.92
N LEU A 10 10.17 -6.49 6.71
CA LEU A 10 8.99 -6.71 5.87
C LEU A 10 8.96 -8.15 5.32
N PRO A 11 8.25 -9.09 5.97
CA PRO A 11 8.16 -10.46 5.47
C PRO A 11 7.67 -10.48 4.03
N LYS A 12 8.28 -11.32 3.17
CA LYS A 12 8.03 -11.40 1.70
C LYS A 12 6.54 -11.33 1.34
N LYS A 13 5.68 -11.96 2.14
CA LYS A 13 4.22 -11.95 2.00
C LYS A 13 3.61 -10.55 2.10
N LYS A 14 4.03 -9.71 3.04
CA LYS A 14 3.58 -8.32 3.19
C LYS A 14 4.06 -7.45 2.03
N ARG A 15 5.27 -7.70 1.51
CA ARG A 15 5.80 -6.98 0.34
C ARG A 15 5.00 -7.27 -0.91
N ILE A 16 4.70 -8.54 -1.18
CA ILE A 16 3.85 -8.97 -2.29
C ILE A 16 2.43 -8.39 -2.13
N PHE A 17 1.85 -8.44 -0.93
CA PHE A 17 0.54 -7.85 -0.66
C PHE A 17 0.49 -6.35 -0.98
N LEU A 18 1.51 -5.58 -0.54
CA LEU A 18 1.58 -4.15 -0.84
C LEU A 18 1.73 -3.86 -2.33
N MET A 19 2.49 -4.69 -3.05
CA MET A 19 2.66 -4.56 -4.51
C MET A 19 1.35 -4.85 -5.24
N VAL A 20 0.70 -5.97 -4.92
CA VAL A 20 -0.60 -6.35 -5.51
C VAL A 20 -1.68 -5.31 -5.16
N SER A 21 -1.72 -4.84 -3.92
CA SER A 21 -2.63 -3.79 -3.47
C SER A 21 -2.44 -2.49 -4.25
N ASN A 22 -1.19 -2.06 -4.48
CA ASN A 22 -0.92 -0.87 -5.29
C ASN A 22 -1.40 -1.04 -6.75
N ILE A 23 -1.18 -2.20 -7.35
CA ILE A 23 -1.64 -2.49 -8.72
C ILE A 23 -3.17 -2.48 -8.79
N LEU A 24 -3.86 -3.10 -7.83
CA LEU A 24 -5.32 -3.11 -7.76
C LEU A 24 -5.90 -1.71 -7.60
N VAL A 25 -5.32 -0.89 -6.72
CA VAL A 25 -5.74 0.50 -6.53
C VAL A 25 -5.52 1.32 -7.80
N ALA A 26 -4.35 1.20 -8.43
CA ALA A 26 -4.07 1.92 -9.68
C ALA A 26 -5.01 1.49 -10.82
N GLY A 27 -5.25 0.19 -10.98
CA GLY A 27 -6.20 -0.33 -11.97
C GLY A 27 -7.62 0.16 -11.73
N THR A 28 -8.02 0.27 -10.46
CA THR A 28 -9.34 0.80 -10.08
C THR A 28 -9.48 2.27 -10.43
N ILE A 29 -8.45 3.09 -10.18
CA ILE A 29 -8.47 4.52 -10.60
C ILE A 29 -8.62 4.65 -12.12
N VAL A 30 -7.99 3.77 -12.88
CA VAL A 30 -8.14 3.75 -14.34
C VAL A 30 -9.57 3.34 -14.74
N LEU A 31 -10.16 2.34 -14.08
CA LEU A 31 -11.55 1.95 -14.29
C LEU A 31 -12.54 3.07 -13.92
N ASP A 32 -12.28 3.80 -12.83
CA ASP A 32 -13.04 4.99 -12.44
C ASP A 32 -13.00 6.06 -13.54
N LEU A 33 -11.82 6.32 -14.12
CA LEU A 33 -11.70 7.25 -15.24
C LEU A 33 -12.48 6.78 -16.47
N PHE A 34 -12.43 5.48 -16.79
CA PHE A 34 -13.19 4.92 -17.91
C PHE A 34 -14.71 5.01 -17.69
N PHE A 35 -15.17 4.85 -16.45
CA PHE A 35 -16.56 5.03 -16.10
C PHE A 35 -17.02 6.49 -16.22
N ILE A 36 -16.24 7.43 -15.67
CA ILE A 36 -16.54 8.87 -15.74
C ILE A 36 -16.54 9.39 -17.19
N THR A 37 -15.65 8.85 -18.04
CA THR A 37 -15.57 9.21 -19.46
C THR A 37 -16.64 8.51 -20.32
N ASN A 38 -17.57 7.75 -19.71
CA ASN A 38 -18.60 6.95 -20.41
C ASN A 38 -18.04 5.94 -21.43
N ILE A 39 -16.77 5.55 -21.30
CA ILE A 39 -16.18 4.50 -22.14
C ILE A 39 -16.74 3.13 -21.73
N ILE A 40 -17.05 2.95 -20.45
CA ILE A 40 -17.63 1.72 -19.90
C ILE A 40 -18.78 2.10 -18.97
N SER A 41 -19.96 1.48 -19.12
CA SER A 41 -21.10 1.71 -18.22
C SER A 41 -21.38 0.45 -17.39
N PHE A 42 -21.09 0.53 -16.09
CA PHE A 42 -21.53 -0.47 -15.11
C PHE A 42 -22.69 0.07 -14.28
N PRO A 43 -23.50 -0.79 -13.65
CA PRO A 43 -24.49 -0.34 -12.68
C PRO A 43 -23.80 0.38 -11.51
N LEU A 44 -24.26 1.59 -11.20
CA LEU A 44 -23.68 2.46 -10.17
C LEU A 44 -23.56 1.78 -8.80
N GLU A 45 -24.54 0.94 -8.44
CA GLU A 45 -24.57 0.24 -7.15
C GLU A 45 -23.41 -0.76 -7.00
N THR A 46 -23.19 -1.60 -8.01
CA THR A 46 -22.08 -2.57 -8.01
C THR A 46 -20.73 -1.88 -8.12
N PHE A 47 -20.65 -0.79 -8.89
CA PHE A 47 -19.44 0.01 -9.02
C PHE A 47 -19.04 0.68 -7.70
N THR A 48 -20.01 1.22 -6.96
CA THR A 48 -19.79 1.85 -5.65
C THR A 48 -19.33 0.82 -4.60
N LEU A 49 -19.95 -0.36 -4.58
CA LEU A 49 -19.54 -1.48 -3.72
C LEU A 49 -18.09 -1.93 -4.02
N TYR A 50 -17.75 -2.05 -5.29
CA TYR A 50 -16.38 -2.39 -5.72
C TYR A 50 -15.38 -1.34 -5.21
N ASN A 51 -15.66 -0.06 -5.42
CA ASN A 51 -14.78 1.02 -4.95
C ASN A 51 -14.62 1.05 -3.43
N LEU A 52 -15.68 0.72 -2.67
CA LEU A 52 -15.61 0.62 -1.21
C LEU A 52 -14.65 -0.51 -0.76
N ILE A 53 -14.68 -1.66 -1.45
CA ILE A 53 -13.77 -2.78 -1.18
C ILE A 53 -12.32 -2.37 -1.47
N ILE A 54 -12.07 -1.72 -2.61
CA ILE A 54 -10.74 -1.24 -2.99
C ILE A 54 -10.22 -0.20 -2.00
N LEU A 55 -11.08 0.71 -1.54
CA LEU A 55 -10.73 1.68 -0.50
C LEU A 55 -10.33 1.00 0.82
N GLY A 56 -11.04 -0.06 1.22
CA GLY A 56 -10.69 -0.88 2.38
C GLY A 56 -9.31 -1.54 2.24
N ILE A 57 -9.01 -2.09 1.07
CA ILE A 57 -7.70 -2.67 0.74
C ILE A 57 -6.61 -1.59 0.80
N ALA A 58 -6.86 -0.42 0.23
CA ALA A 58 -5.93 0.72 0.24
C ALA A 58 -5.63 1.20 1.66
N LEU A 59 -6.66 1.33 2.50
CA LEU A 59 -6.52 1.71 3.92
C LEU A 59 -5.70 0.68 4.70
N TYR A 60 -5.95 -0.61 4.48
CA TYR A 60 -5.20 -1.68 5.12
C TYR A 60 -3.73 -1.67 4.67
N GLY A 61 -3.46 -1.53 3.37
CA GLY A 61 -2.12 -1.36 2.82
C GLY A 61 -1.39 -0.13 3.39
N TYR A 62 -2.10 0.99 3.55
CA TYR A 62 -1.56 2.19 4.18
C TYR A 62 -1.19 1.97 5.64
N ARG A 63 -2.02 1.26 6.42
CA ARG A 63 -1.71 0.91 7.82
C ARG A 63 -0.43 0.08 7.93
N ILE A 64 -0.24 -0.90 7.05
CA ILE A 64 0.99 -1.69 7.00
C ILE A 64 2.19 -0.81 6.66
N LYS A 65 2.10 0.01 5.60
CA LYS A 65 3.19 0.95 5.22
C LYS A 65 3.53 1.89 6.37
N LYS A 66 2.52 2.37 7.11
CA LYS A 66 2.71 3.26 8.27
C LYS A 66 3.45 2.57 9.42
N GLN A 67 3.12 1.32 9.74
CA GLN A 67 3.83 0.54 10.77
C GLN A 67 5.29 0.33 10.39
N VAL A 68 5.54 -0.12 9.17
CA VAL A 68 6.89 -0.38 8.65
C VAL A 68 7.74 0.88 8.64
N ASN A 69 7.16 2.01 8.21
CA ASN A 69 7.87 3.29 8.20
C ASN A 69 8.13 3.84 9.62
N LYS A 70 7.30 3.47 10.59
CA LYS A 70 7.52 3.80 12.01
C LYS A 70 8.71 3.01 12.56
N GLU A 71 8.74 1.69 12.35
CA GLU A 71 9.85 0.82 12.77
C GLU A 71 11.18 1.22 12.10
N LEU A 72 11.16 1.53 10.80
CA LEU A 72 12.34 2.03 10.08
C LEU A 72 12.86 3.36 10.64
N ARG A 73 11.97 4.27 11.07
CA ARG A 73 12.35 5.55 11.69
C ARG A 73 12.94 5.37 13.09
N GLU A 74 12.43 4.41 13.85
CA GLU A 74 12.95 4.08 15.18
C GLU A 74 14.36 3.49 15.07
N ARG A 75 14.58 2.52 14.17
CA ARG A 75 15.93 1.95 13.92
C ARG A 75 16.95 2.99 13.44
N LYS A 76 16.57 3.88 12.50
CA LYS A 76 17.46 4.97 12.06
C LYS A 76 17.85 5.93 13.19
N LYS A 77 16.96 6.17 14.15
CA LYS A 77 17.25 7.01 15.32
C LYS A 77 18.25 6.33 16.27
N GLU A 78 18.18 5.01 16.41
CA GLU A 78 19.12 4.23 17.22
C GLU A 78 20.51 4.19 16.57
N GLU A 79 20.59 3.96 15.27
CA GLU A 79 21.87 4.03 14.52
C GLU A 79 22.52 5.42 14.62
N THR A 80 21.74 6.49 14.53
CA THR A 80 22.25 7.87 14.63
C THR A 80 22.76 8.20 16.04
N LYS A 81 22.14 7.65 17.10
CA LYS A 81 22.63 7.80 18.47
C LYS A 81 23.94 7.03 18.71
N ALA A 82 24.05 5.80 18.19
CA ALA A 82 25.24 4.97 18.33
C ALA A 82 26.49 5.50 17.59
N THR A 83 26.34 6.47 16.68
CA THR A 83 27.47 7.11 15.98
C THR A 83 27.90 8.47 16.57
N THR A 84 27.16 8.98 17.56
CA THR A 84 27.44 10.30 18.17
C THR A 84 28.01 10.17 19.59
N ASP A 85 28.07 8.95 20.14
CA ASP A 85 28.83 8.59 21.35
C ASP A 85 30.19 7.98 20.96
#